data_AF-A0A7C1NWV2-F1
#
_entry.id   AF-A0A7C1NWV2-F1
#
_cell.length_a   1.000
_cell.length_b   1.000
_cell.length_c   1.000
_cell.angle_alpha   90.00
_cell.angle_beta   90.00
_cell.angle_gamma   90.00
#
_symmetry.space_group_name_H-M   'P 1'
#
loop_
_entity.id
_entity.type
_entity.pdbx_description
1 polymer ?
#
loop_
_entity_poly.entity_id
_entity_poly.type
_entity_poly.pdbx_seq_one_letter_code
_entity_poly.pdbx_strand_id
1 'polypeptide(L)'
;MPFPVSTYRLQFRGGMDFDRAIGLVPYLKRLGITHLYASPVFAATDGSTHGYDVTDANVIDPVLGGREGFERLAAALKAEGLGLILDIVPNHMAASLENSWWRSVIEWGEPSRYGHYFDIDWSQRLTLPFLGKSFEQAVVDGEISLT
;
A
#
# COMPACT_ATOMS: atom_id res chain seq x y z
N MET A 1 22.70 3.71 16.21
CA MET A 1 22.66 2.90 14.97
C MET A 1 23.65 3.50 13.98
N PRO A 2 24.41 2.70 13.22
CA PRO A 2 25.26 3.25 12.18
C PRO A 2 24.40 3.87 11.07
N PHE A 3 24.84 4.99 10.51
CA PHE A 3 24.20 5.62 9.35
C PHE A 3 24.22 4.65 8.14
N PRO A 4 23.23 4.73 7.23
CA PRO A 4 23.26 3.93 6.00
C PRO A 4 24.47 4.33 5.14
N VAL A 5 25.31 3.35 4.81
CA VAL A 5 26.45 3.51 3.89
C VAL A 5 26.08 3.00 2.49
N SER A 6 25.32 1.91 2.44
CA SER A 6 24.82 1.28 1.22
C SER A 6 23.41 0.73 1.45
N THR A 7 22.52 0.99 0.49
CA THR A 7 21.13 0.53 0.52
C THR A 7 20.88 -0.44 -0.64
N TYR A 8 19.96 -1.38 -0.43
CA TYR A 8 19.49 -2.27 -1.49
C TYR A 8 17.97 -2.21 -1.58
N ARG A 9 17.44 -1.70 -2.71
CA ARG A 9 16.00 -1.60 -2.93
C ARG A 9 15.41 -2.99 -3.21
N LEU A 10 14.40 -3.36 -2.43
CA LEU A 10 13.60 -4.56 -2.66
C LEU A 10 12.16 -4.17 -2.99
N GLN A 11 11.69 -4.63 -4.14
CA GLN A 11 10.30 -4.54 -4.55
C GLN A 11 9.54 -5.71 -3.96
N PHE A 12 8.70 -5.45 -2.96
CA PHE A 12 7.78 -6.44 -2.40
C PHE A 12 6.56 -6.65 -3.32
N ARG A 13 5.88 -7.79 -3.15
CA ARG A 13 4.81 -8.35 -4.02
C ARG A 13 5.36 -9.08 -5.24
N GLY A 14 4.47 -9.67 -6.05
CA GLY A 14 4.87 -10.47 -7.22
C GLY A 14 5.73 -11.69 -6.87
N GLY A 15 5.49 -12.32 -5.72
CA GLY A 15 6.27 -13.46 -5.21
C GLY A 15 7.53 -13.07 -4.42
N MET A 16 7.74 -11.78 -4.15
CA MET A 16 8.70 -11.28 -3.15
C MET A 16 7.95 -10.85 -1.88
N ASP A 17 7.95 -11.71 -0.86
CA ASP A 17 7.38 -11.47 0.46
C ASP A 17 8.48 -11.34 1.53
N PHE A 18 8.08 -11.17 2.80
CA PHE A 18 9.05 -11.02 3.88
C PHE A 18 9.90 -12.26 4.10
N ASP A 19 9.35 -13.47 3.97
CA ASP A 19 10.10 -14.71 4.17
C ASP A 19 11.14 -14.93 3.05
N ARG A 20 10.80 -14.56 1.80
CA ARG A 20 11.76 -14.55 0.69
C ARG A 20 12.85 -13.50 0.89
N ALA A 21 12.50 -12.31 1.40
CA ALA A 21 13.47 -11.28 1.73
C ALA A 21 14.44 -11.74 2.84
N ILE A 22 13.95 -12.47 3.86
CA ILE A 22 14.79 -13.10 4.89
C ILE A 22 15.82 -14.04 4.26
N GLY A 23 15.42 -14.85 3.28
CA GLY A 23 16.32 -15.75 2.55
C GLY A 23 17.47 -15.04 1.83
N LEU A 24 17.33 -13.75 1.51
CA LEU A 24 18.37 -12.94 0.86
C LEU A 24 19.36 -12.31 1.85
N VAL A 25 19.05 -12.24 3.15
CA VAL A 25 19.87 -11.52 4.14
C VAL A 25 21.33 -11.98 4.15
N PRO A 26 21.67 -13.29 4.13
CA PRO A 26 23.07 -13.72 4.08
C PRO A 26 23.81 -13.25 2.82
N TYR A 27 23.11 -13.18 1.68
CA TYR A 27 23.66 -12.66 0.44
C TYR A 27 23.91 -11.15 0.53
N LEU A 28 22.92 -10.39 1.00
CA LEU A 28 23.03 -8.93 1.15
C LEU A 28 24.18 -8.55 2.10
N LYS A 29 24.38 -9.32 3.18
CA LYS A 29 25.51 -9.15 4.09
C LYS A 29 26.85 -9.35 3.37
N ARG A 30 27.02 -10.45 2.64
CA ARG A 30 28.25 -10.74 1.87
C ARG A 30 28.52 -9.69 0.79
N LEU A 31 27.47 -9.15 0.18
CA LEU A 31 27.56 -8.07 -0.80
C LEU A 31 28.03 -6.74 -0.17
N GLY A 32 27.95 -6.59 1.15
CA GLY A 32 28.32 -5.36 1.86
C GLY A 32 27.18 -4.36 1.98
N ILE A 33 25.93 -4.80 1.85
CA ILE A 33 24.75 -3.95 2.06
C ILE A 33 24.59 -3.68 3.56
N THR A 34 24.40 -2.40 3.90
CA THR A 34 24.15 -2.00 5.30
C THR A 34 22.67 -1.90 5.64
N HIS A 35 21.81 -1.54 4.67
CA HIS A 35 20.38 -1.35 4.90
C HIS A 35 19.56 -1.95 3.76
N LEU A 36 18.52 -2.71 4.10
CA LEU A 36 17.46 -3.04 3.16
C LEU A 36 16.58 -1.82 2.97
N TYR A 37 16.33 -1.41 1.73
CA TYR A 37 15.35 -0.38 1.40
C TYR A 37 14.08 -1.05 0.88
N ALA A 38 13.08 -1.17 1.73
CA ALA A 38 11.80 -1.81 1.43
C ALA A 38 10.88 -0.88 0.64
N SER A 39 10.21 -1.38 -0.41
CA SER A 39 9.01 -0.74 -0.96
C SER A 39 7.88 -0.67 0.07
N PRO A 40 6.79 0.09 -0.18
CA PRO A 40 5.69 0.20 0.77
C PRO A 40 5.12 -1.14 1.23
N VAL A 41 4.92 -1.26 2.54
CA VAL A 41 4.54 -2.52 3.22
C VAL A 41 3.14 -2.51 3.80
N PHE A 42 2.44 -1.38 3.77
CA PHE A 42 1.06 -1.28 4.24
C PHE A 42 0.09 -1.92 3.24
N ALA A 43 -1.10 -2.27 3.73
CA ALA A 43 -2.17 -2.84 2.93
C ALA A 43 -2.47 -1.94 1.72
N ALA A 44 -2.49 -2.55 0.55
CA ALA A 44 -2.78 -1.91 -0.72
C ALA A 44 -4.00 -2.57 -1.38
N THR A 45 -4.43 -2.07 -2.54
CA THR A 45 -5.50 -2.72 -3.32
C THR A 45 -5.08 -4.12 -3.77
N ASP A 46 -6.05 -5.02 -3.88
CA ASP A 46 -5.82 -6.37 -4.40
C ASP A 46 -5.15 -6.32 -5.77
N GLY A 47 -4.21 -7.24 -5.99
CA GLY A 47 -3.39 -7.27 -7.20
C GLY A 47 -2.34 -6.16 -7.33
N SER A 48 -2.20 -5.24 -6.35
CA SER A 48 -1.14 -4.23 -6.37
C SER A 48 0.24 -4.88 -6.55
N THR A 49 1.06 -4.27 -7.40
CA THR A 49 2.43 -4.73 -7.68
C THR A 49 3.49 -3.86 -7.01
N HIS A 50 3.08 -2.78 -6.33
CA HIS A 50 4.00 -1.76 -5.83
C HIS A 50 3.65 -1.23 -4.42
N GLY A 51 2.38 -1.27 -4.00
CA GLY A 51 1.95 -0.87 -2.65
C GLY A 51 1.80 0.64 -2.40
N TYR A 52 1.74 1.46 -3.44
CA TYR A 52 1.56 2.93 -3.31
C TYR A 52 0.08 3.33 -3.23
N ASP A 53 -0.79 2.45 -3.71
CA ASP A 53 -2.24 2.41 -3.67
C ASP A 53 -2.74 1.90 -2.29
N VAL A 54 -2.32 2.59 -1.22
CA VAL A 54 -2.61 2.19 0.17
C VAL A 54 -4.13 2.21 0.45
N THR A 55 -4.64 1.13 1.02
CA THR A 55 -6.03 0.98 1.47
C THR A 55 -6.18 1.09 2.99
N ASP A 56 -5.15 0.71 3.75
CA ASP A 56 -5.09 0.89 5.21
C ASP A 56 -3.64 1.05 5.71
N ALA A 57 -3.30 2.25 6.18
CA ALA A 57 -1.98 2.57 6.72
C ALA A 57 -1.72 1.99 8.14
N ASN A 58 -2.70 1.34 8.76
CA ASN A 58 -2.54 0.69 10.08
C ASN A 58 -2.22 -0.81 9.96
N VAL A 59 -2.35 -1.38 8.77
CA VAL A 59 -2.20 -2.81 8.52
C VAL A 59 -0.98 -3.04 7.65
N ILE A 60 -0.06 -3.88 8.12
CA ILE A 60 0.99 -4.43 7.25
C ILE A 60 0.34 -5.46 6.33
N ASP A 61 0.58 -5.34 5.04
CA ASP A 61 -0.12 -6.09 4.01
C ASP A 61 -0.01 -7.62 4.25
N PRO A 62 -1.15 -8.32 4.44
CA PRO A 62 -1.16 -9.77 4.60
C PRO A 62 -0.52 -10.52 3.43
N VAL A 63 -0.57 -9.99 2.21
CA VAL A 63 0.05 -10.59 1.01
C VAL A 63 1.57 -10.70 1.16
N LEU A 64 2.19 -9.87 2.00
CA LEU A 64 3.62 -9.90 2.29
C LEU A 64 3.99 -10.81 3.46
N GLY A 65 3.00 -11.37 4.16
CA GLY A 65 3.16 -12.11 5.42
C GLY A 65 2.72 -11.33 6.67
N GLY A 66 2.14 -10.13 6.49
CA GLY A 66 1.53 -9.35 7.58
C GLY A 66 2.51 -8.87 8.66
N ARG A 67 1.96 -8.46 9.80
CA ARG A 67 2.74 -7.92 10.94
C ARG A 67 3.80 -8.90 11.42
N GLU A 68 3.44 -10.18 11.58
CA GLU A 68 4.36 -11.21 12.05
C GLU A 68 5.53 -11.45 11.08
N GLY A 69 5.24 -11.51 9.76
CA GLY A 69 6.29 -11.64 8.74
C GLY A 69 7.24 -10.44 8.74
N PHE A 70 6.69 -9.24 8.92
CA PHE A 70 7.50 -8.02 9.01
C PHE A 70 8.42 -8.04 10.24
N GLU A 71 7.92 -8.49 11.39
CA GLU A 71 8.72 -8.65 12.61
C GLU A 71 9.83 -9.68 12.43
N ARG A 72 9.56 -10.81 11.77
CA ARG A 72 10.60 -11.80 11.42
C ARG A 72 11.68 -11.20 10.52
N LEU A 73 11.30 -10.42 9.51
CA LEU A 73 12.26 -9.74 8.63
C LEU A 73 13.12 -8.75 9.41
N ALA A 74 12.51 -7.90 10.23
CA ALA A 74 13.23 -6.93 11.04
C ALA A 74 14.21 -7.63 12.00
N ALA A 75 13.81 -8.74 12.62
CA ALA A 75 14.67 -9.54 13.48
C ALA A 75 15.85 -10.16 12.71
N ALA A 76 15.60 -10.73 11.53
CA ALA A 76 16.64 -11.35 10.70
C ALA A 76 17.67 -10.32 10.22
N LEU A 77 17.23 -9.15 9.75
CA LEU A 77 18.13 -8.05 9.38
C LEU A 77 18.99 -7.62 10.57
N LYS A 78 18.36 -7.41 11.74
CA LYS A 78 19.05 -6.98 12.96
C LYS A 78 20.09 -8.01 13.42
N ALA A 79 19.79 -9.31 13.34
CA ALA A 79 20.71 -10.38 13.73
C ALA A 79 22.02 -10.35 12.91
N GLU A 80 21.95 -9.94 11.64
CA GLU A 80 23.10 -9.82 10.74
C GLU A 80 23.72 -8.39 10.72
N GLY A 81 23.19 -7.50 11.57
CA GLY A 81 23.62 -6.11 11.67
C GLY A 81 23.23 -5.26 10.45
N LEU A 82 22.19 -5.63 9.71
CA LEU A 82 21.58 -4.82 8.66
C LEU A 82 20.47 -3.94 9.24
N GLY A 83 20.40 -2.70 8.78
CA GLY A 83 19.28 -1.80 9.03
C GLY A 83 18.14 -1.98 8.03
N LEU A 84 17.03 -1.30 8.30
CA LEU A 84 15.84 -1.27 7.45
C LEU A 84 15.42 0.19 7.21
N ILE A 85 15.21 0.54 5.95
CA ILE A 85 14.61 1.80 5.51
C ILE A 85 13.26 1.46 4.90
N LEU A 86 12.20 2.06 5.41
CA LEU A 86 10.84 1.87 4.91
C LEU A 86 10.44 3.03 4.01
N ASP A 87 9.97 2.69 2.81
CA ASP A 87 9.21 3.59 1.96
C ASP A 87 7.80 3.80 2.52
N ILE A 88 7.37 5.05 2.62
CA ILE A 88 6.06 5.42 3.20
C ILE A 88 5.33 6.39 2.27
N VAL A 89 3.99 6.30 2.26
CA VAL A 89 3.13 7.03 1.31
C VAL A 89 2.14 7.90 2.09
N PRO A 90 2.57 9.05 2.65
CA PRO A 90 1.72 9.86 3.53
C PRO A 90 0.75 10.77 2.76
N ASN A 91 0.99 11.02 1.48
CA ASN A 91 0.27 12.03 0.71
C ASN A 91 -1.11 11.56 0.25
N HIS A 92 -1.25 10.29 -0.14
CA HIS A 92 -2.45 9.79 -0.79
C HIS A 92 -2.77 8.36 -0.37
N MET A 93 -4.02 7.96 -0.64
CA MET A 93 -4.54 6.61 -0.50
C MET A 93 -5.27 6.22 -1.77
N ALA A 94 -5.52 4.92 -1.97
CA ALA A 94 -6.30 4.44 -3.10
C ALA A 94 -7.76 4.93 -3.04
N ALA A 95 -8.24 5.48 -4.16
CA ALA A 95 -9.66 5.75 -4.40
C ALA A 95 -10.41 4.47 -4.84
N SER A 96 -10.19 3.37 -4.11
CA SER A 96 -10.86 2.07 -4.30
C SER A 96 -11.89 1.86 -3.20
N LEU A 97 -12.98 1.16 -3.49
CA LEU A 97 -13.93 0.74 -2.46
C LEU A 97 -13.31 -0.25 -1.48
N GLU A 98 -12.11 -0.79 -1.70
CA GLU A 98 -11.38 -1.58 -0.70
C GLU A 98 -10.89 -0.73 0.48
N ASN A 99 -10.58 0.55 0.23
CA ASN A 99 -10.24 1.52 1.25
C ASN A 99 -11.49 1.87 2.07
N SER A 100 -11.52 1.47 3.34
CA SER A 100 -12.68 1.66 4.21
C SER A 100 -13.01 3.13 4.47
N TRP A 101 -12.00 4.01 4.47
CA TRP A 101 -12.21 5.45 4.64
C TRP A 101 -12.86 6.04 3.40
N TRP A 102 -12.34 5.69 2.21
CA TRP A 102 -12.90 6.13 0.94
C TRP A 102 -14.33 5.60 0.75
N ARG A 103 -14.57 4.32 1.01
CA ARG A 103 -15.92 3.72 0.97
C ARG A 103 -16.92 4.49 1.83
N SER A 104 -16.53 4.86 3.05
CA SER A 104 -17.39 5.64 3.94
C SER A 104 -17.67 7.05 3.40
N VAL A 105 -16.70 7.70 2.75
CA VAL A 105 -16.91 8.99 2.08
C VAL A 105 -17.86 8.85 0.89
N ILE A 106 -17.74 7.79 0.09
CA ILE A 106 -18.68 7.54 -1.02
C ILE A 106 -20.11 7.33 -0.53
N GLU A 107 -20.28 6.61 0.59
CA GLU A 107 -21.60 6.29 1.13
C GLU A 107 -22.26 7.50 1.84
N TRP A 108 -21.49 8.25 2.63
CA TRP A 108 -22.02 9.27 3.54
C TRP A 108 -21.71 10.71 3.14
N GLY A 109 -20.81 10.95 2.18
CA GLY A 109 -20.38 12.30 1.79
C GLY A 109 -19.64 13.05 2.90
N GLU A 110 -19.82 14.38 2.93
CA GLU A 110 -19.21 15.28 3.93
C GLU A 110 -19.47 14.86 5.39
N PRO A 111 -20.68 14.40 5.77
CA PRO A 111 -20.94 13.85 7.11
C PRO A 111 -20.15 12.60 7.51
N SER A 112 -19.45 11.94 6.57
CA SER A 112 -18.59 10.80 6.91
C SER A 112 -17.57 11.19 7.99
N ARG A 113 -17.28 10.27 8.91
CA ARG A 113 -16.14 10.41 9.84
C ARG A 113 -14.83 10.76 9.13
N TYR A 114 -14.69 10.35 7.87
CA TYR A 114 -13.50 10.55 7.05
C TYR A 114 -13.67 11.65 5.98
N GLY A 115 -14.76 12.43 6.00
CA GLY A 115 -15.08 13.44 4.97
C GLY A 115 -13.99 14.51 4.77
N HIS A 116 -13.20 14.80 5.80
CA HIS A 116 -12.08 15.75 5.74
C HIS A 116 -10.70 15.09 5.89
N TYR A 117 -10.62 13.76 5.75
CA TYR A 117 -9.34 13.04 5.66
C TYR A 117 -8.77 13.05 4.24
N PHE A 118 -9.63 13.34 3.24
CA PHE A 118 -9.26 13.53 1.85
C PHE A 118 -9.41 15.01 1.49
N ASP A 119 -8.61 15.47 0.54
CA ASP A 119 -8.68 16.83 0.02
C ASP A 119 -9.85 16.94 -0.99
N ILE A 120 -11.04 17.25 -0.49
CA ILE A 120 -12.29 17.33 -1.26
C ILE A 120 -12.88 18.74 -1.13
N ASP A 121 -13.19 19.35 -2.28
CA ASP A 121 -14.00 20.56 -2.34
C ASP A 121 -15.49 20.22 -2.20
N TRP A 122 -16.00 20.32 -0.98
CA TRP A 122 -17.41 20.07 -0.64
C TRP A 122 -18.39 21.15 -1.11
N SER A 123 -17.91 22.25 -1.72
CA SER A 123 -18.81 23.21 -2.38
C SER A 123 -19.48 22.64 -3.64
N GLN A 124 -18.98 21.49 -4.12
CA GLN A 124 -19.50 20.77 -5.27
C GLN A 124 -19.86 19.33 -4.92
N ARG A 125 -20.62 18.67 -5.80
CA ARG A 125 -20.86 17.23 -5.66
C ARG A 125 -19.58 16.47 -5.96
N LEU A 126 -19.28 15.48 -5.12
CA LEU A 126 -18.19 14.55 -5.36
C LEU A 126 -18.37 13.89 -6.73
N THR A 127 -17.37 14.08 -7.60
CA THR A 127 -17.37 13.55 -8.97
C THR A 127 -16.33 12.44 -9.07
N LEU A 128 -16.73 11.28 -9.58
CA LEU A 128 -15.88 10.09 -9.71
C LEU A 128 -15.73 9.70 -11.19
N PRO A 129 -14.65 10.10 -11.86
CA PRO A 129 -14.49 9.90 -13.30
C PRO A 129 -13.93 8.51 -13.64
N PHE A 130 -14.63 7.44 -13.27
CA PHE A 130 -14.18 6.05 -13.52
C PHE A 130 -14.90 5.37 -14.70
N LEU A 131 -15.98 5.94 -15.24
CA LEU A 131 -16.67 5.39 -16.40
C LEU A 131 -15.88 5.70 -17.69
N GLY A 132 -15.66 4.69 -18.53
CA GLY A 132 -15.02 4.86 -19.85
C GLY A 132 -15.93 5.51 -20.91
N LYS A 133 -17.21 5.75 -20.58
CA LYS A 133 -18.26 6.32 -21.43
C LYS A 133 -19.25 7.11 -20.57
N SER A 134 -20.21 7.80 -21.20
CA SER A 134 -21.31 8.47 -20.48
C SER A 134 -22.12 7.46 -19.66
N PHE A 135 -22.65 7.89 -18.51
CA PHE A 135 -23.51 7.07 -17.66
C PHE A 135 -24.68 6.45 -18.43
N GLU A 136 -25.33 7.23 -19.30
CA GLU A 136 -26.46 6.80 -20.11
C GLU A 136 -26.10 5.62 -21.03
N GLN A 137 -24.96 5.70 -21.71
CA GLN A 137 -24.47 4.62 -22.56
C GLN A 137 -24.09 3.38 -21.75
N ALA A 138 -23.45 3.55 -20.58
CA ALA A 138 -23.11 2.42 -19.70
C ALA A 138 -24.36 1.67 -19.21
N VAL A 139 -25.45 2.40 -18.92
CA VAL A 139 -26.75 1.80 -18.56
C VAL A 139 -27.38 1.06 -19.75
N VAL A 140 -27.37 1.66 -20.95
CA VAL A 140 -27.90 1.01 -22.17
C VAL A 140 -27.13 -0.27 -22.51
N ASP A 141 -25.81 -0.27 -22.33
CA ASP A 141 -24.93 -1.42 -22.58
C ASP A 141 -25.02 -2.49 -21.48
N GLY A 142 -25.79 -2.25 -20.40
CA GLY A 142 -25.96 -3.18 -19.29
C GLY A 142 -24.75 -3.30 -18.37
N GLU A 143 -23.82 -2.35 -18.43
CA GLU A 143 -22.60 -2.30 -17.58
C GLU A 143 -22.91 -1.86 -16.15
N ILE A 144 -24.07 -1.19 -15.95
CA ILE A 144 -24.54 -0.73 -14.64
C ILE A 144 -25.94 -1.29 -14.42
N SER A 145 -26.12 -2.02 -13.31
CA SER A 145 -27.41 -2.54 -12.88
C SER A 145 -27.57 -2.38 -11.38
N LEU A 146 -28.83 -2.27 -10.94
CA LEU A 146 -29.19 -2.44 -9.54
C LEU A 146 -29.53 -3.92 -9.36
N THR A 147 -28.82 -4.58 -8.46
CA THR A 147 -29.09 -5.96 -8.02
C THR A 147 -29.91 -5.98 -6.76
#